data_AF-X0ZEL9-F1
#
_entry.id   AF-X0ZEL9-F1
#
_cell.length_a   1.000
_cell.length_b   1.000
_cell.length_c   1.000
_cell.angle_alpha   90.00
_cell.angle_beta   90.00
_cell.angle_gamma   90.00
#
_symmetry.space_group_name_H-M   'P 1'
#
loop_
_entity.id
_entity.type
_entity.pdbx_description
1 polymer ?
#
loop_
_entity_poly.entity_id
_entity_poly.type
_entity_poly.pdbx_seq_one_letter_code
_entity_poly.pdbx_strand_id
1 'polypeptide(L)'
;KTLTLIGPENITLGRLRLLPGHFRLAAEAYGNRARKLRDYNLVKGASDGKLRYPPKQRIEFYAFLIDTIRSFDKDVSISLCRETPEIWNIFKDCCEPKKCNCIVW
;
A
#
# COMPACT_ATOMS: atom_id res chain seq x y z
N LYS A 1 29.18 0.19 -23.26
CA LYS A 1 27.95 -0.43 -22.71
C LYS A 1 26.94 0.68 -22.52
N THR A 2 26.01 0.83 -23.45
CA THR A 2 24.85 1.71 -23.31
C THR A 2 24.06 1.23 -22.10
N LEU A 3 23.83 2.08 -21.11
CA LEU A 3 22.86 1.80 -20.06
C LEU A 3 21.51 1.76 -20.75
N THR A 4 21.00 0.57 -21.05
CA THR A 4 19.64 0.40 -21.58
C THR A 4 18.70 1.10 -20.60
N LEU A 5 17.79 1.94 -21.10
CA LEU A 5 16.71 2.47 -20.27
C LEU A 5 15.89 1.27 -19.78
N ILE A 6 15.97 0.98 -18.47
CA ILE A 6 15.18 -0.06 -17.82
C ILE A 6 14.01 0.65 -17.15
N GLY A 7 12.79 0.37 -17.63
CA GLY A 7 11.54 0.76 -17.00
C GLY A 7 10.97 -0.39 -16.15
N PRO A 8 10.12 -0.09 -15.15
CA PRO A 8 9.44 -1.12 -14.40
C PRO A 8 8.35 -1.78 -15.24
N GLU A 9 8.32 -3.11 -15.28
CA GLU A 9 7.22 -3.88 -15.90
C GLU A 9 5.91 -3.76 -15.10
N ASN A 10 6.04 -3.57 -13.77
CA ASN A 10 4.93 -3.35 -12.84
C ASN A 10 5.41 -2.62 -11.59
N ILE A 11 4.56 -1.75 -11.05
CA ILE A 11 4.76 -1.08 -9.77
C ILE A 11 3.70 -1.58 -8.79
N THR A 12 4.12 -2.26 -7.73
CA THR A 12 3.24 -2.64 -6.62
C THR A 12 3.22 -1.55 -5.56
N LEU A 13 2.05 -0.97 -5.31
CA LEU A 13 1.80 -0.03 -4.23
C LEU A 13 1.33 -0.76 -2.98
N GLY A 14 1.82 -0.36 -1.82
CA GLY A 14 1.38 -0.90 -0.55
C GLY A 14 1.47 0.13 0.54
N ARG A 15 0.65 -0.03 1.58
CA ARG A 15 0.67 0.80 2.76
C ARG A 15 0.97 -0.02 4.00
N LEU A 16 1.54 0.65 5.01
CA LEU A 16 1.86 0.03 6.29
C LEU A 16 0.62 -0.68 6.87
N ARG A 17 0.82 -1.96 7.23
CA ARG A 17 -0.12 -2.78 7.98
C ARG A 17 0.63 -3.43 9.13
N LEU A 18 0.03 -3.44 10.32
CA LEU A 18 0.73 -3.89 11.52
C LEU A 18 -0.20 -4.64 12.46
N LEU A 19 0.34 -5.61 13.20
CA LEU A 19 -0.39 -6.28 14.27
C LEU A 19 -0.52 -5.33 15.47
N PRO A 20 -1.60 -5.40 16.27
CA PRO A 20 -1.77 -4.56 17.45
C PRO A 20 -0.55 -4.58 18.39
N GLY A 21 0.10 -5.74 18.55
CA GLY A 21 1.31 -5.90 19.37
C GLY A 21 2.52 -5.05 18.90
N HIS A 22 2.58 -4.68 17.62
CA HIS A 22 3.67 -3.85 17.09
C HIS A 22 3.68 -2.44 17.69
N PHE A 23 2.55 -1.93 18.20
CA PHE A 23 2.55 -0.64 18.88
C PHE A 23 3.37 -0.63 20.17
N ARG A 24 3.38 -1.75 20.91
CA ARG A 24 4.20 -1.88 22.12
C ARG A 24 5.68 -1.89 21.74
N LEU A 25 6.05 -2.75 20.79
CA LEU A 25 7.42 -2.88 20.32
C LEU A 25 7.96 -1.55 19.76
N ALA A 26 7.15 -0.84 18.95
CA ALA A 26 7.55 0.44 18.40
C ALA A 26 7.73 1.51 19.50
N ALA A 27 6.87 1.52 20.52
CA ALA A 27 7.01 2.44 21.65
C ALA A 27 8.26 2.15 22.48
N GLU A 28 8.58 0.88 22.71
CA GLU A 28 9.80 0.45 23.42
C GLU A 28 11.07 0.84 22.64
N ALA A 29 11.07 0.64 21.31
CA ALA A 29 12.24 0.91 20.47
C ALA A 29 12.44 2.41 20.15
N TYR A 30 11.37 3.17 19.96
CA TYR A 30 11.43 4.52 19.38
C TYR A 30 10.75 5.61 20.24
N GLY A 31 10.23 5.24 21.41
CA GLY A 31 9.62 6.16 22.37
C GLY A 31 8.53 7.05 21.75
N ASN A 32 8.65 8.36 21.98
CA ASN A 32 7.72 9.38 21.50
C ASN A 32 7.49 9.38 19.99
N ARG A 33 8.49 8.98 19.19
CA ARG A 33 8.36 8.99 17.73
C ARG A 33 7.33 7.98 17.23
N ALA A 34 7.23 6.84 17.91
CA ALA A 34 6.24 5.81 17.60
C ALA A 34 4.84 6.12 18.14
N ARG A 35 4.69 7.04 19.11
CA ARG A 35 3.36 7.41 19.63
C ARG A 35 2.45 7.98 18.53
N LYS A 36 3.03 8.72 17.58
CA LYS A 36 2.30 9.27 16.43
C LYS A 36 1.63 8.20 15.56
N LEU A 37 2.10 6.94 15.58
CA LEU A 37 1.44 5.85 14.86
C LEU A 37 0.03 5.56 15.38
N ARG A 38 -0.25 5.84 16.66
CA ARG A 38 -1.57 5.65 17.26
C ARG A 38 -2.56 6.74 16.82
N ASP A 39 -2.06 7.93 16.49
CA ASP A 39 -2.89 9.08 16.11
C ASP A 39 -3.57 8.89 14.74
N TYR A 40 -3.11 7.92 13.94
CA TYR A 40 -3.67 7.61 12.63
C TYR A 40 -4.97 6.78 12.67
N ASN A 41 -5.49 6.46 13.86
CA ASN A 41 -6.77 5.75 14.03
C ASN A 41 -6.85 4.48 13.17
N LEU A 42 -5.81 3.64 13.22
CA LEU A 42 -5.76 2.42 12.41
C LEU A 42 -6.92 1.48 12.78
N VAL A 43 -7.59 0.96 11.77
CA VAL A 43 -8.78 0.12 11.89
C VAL A 43 -8.46 -1.33 11.54
N LYS A 44 -9.25 -2.26 12.09
CA LYS A 44 -9.24 -3.65 11.62
C LYS A 44 -9.84 -3.67 10.21
N GLY A 45 -9.02 -4.00 9.22
CA GLY A 45 -9.41 -3.88 7.81
C GLY A 45 -9.56 -5.21 7.07
N ALA A 46 -9.01 -6.32 7.57
CA ALA A 46 -9.09 -7.61 6.87
C ALA A 46 -9.10 -8.78 7.86
N SER A 47 -9.33 -9.99 7.33
CA SER A 47 -9.27 -11.25 8.07
C SER A 47 -7.87 -11.62 8.59
N ASP A 48 -6.81 -10.91 8.16
CA ASP A 48 -5.42 -11.18 8.56
C ASP A 48 -5.03 -10.63 9.94
N GLY A 49 -5.99 -10.06 10.69
CA GLY A 49 -5.77 -9.51 12.04
C GLY A 49 -4.90 -8.24 12.07
N LYS A 50 -4.49 -7.71 10.91
CA LYS A 50 -3.64 -6.53 10.83
C LYS A 50 -4.47 -5.25 10.74
N LEU A 51 -3.99 -4.24 11.45
CA LEU A 51 -4.52 -2.89 11.40
C LEU A 51 -4.06 -2.19 10.14
N ARG A 52 -4.94 -1.36 9.58
CA ARG A 52 -4.77 -0.59 8.34
C ARG A 52 -5.28 0.83 8.56
N TYR A 53 -4.89 1.74 7.68
CA TYR A 53 -5.48 3.08 7.67
C TYR A 53 -6.97 3.02 7.30
N PRO A 54 -7.78 4.00 7.76
CA PRO A 54 -9.19 4.09 7.37
C PRO A 54 -9.38 4.01 5.84
N PRO A 55 -10.46 3.37 5.35
CA PRO A 55 -10.70 3.18 3.92
C PRO A 55 -10.57 4.46 3.08
N LYS A 56 -11.17 5.56 3.54
CA LYS A 56 -11.10 6.87 2.87
C LYS A 56 -9.65 7.33 2.64
N GLN A 57 -8.83 7.27 3.69
CA GLN A 57 -7.42 7.65 3.59
C GLN A 57 -6.62 6.70 2.67
N ARG A 58 -6.98 5.41 2.62
CA ARG A 58 -6.34 4.45 1.70
C ARG A 58 -6.68 4.78 0.25
N ILE A 59 -7.94 5.08 -0.04
CA ILE A 59 -8.40 5.46 -1.38
C ILE A 59 -7.69 6.73 -1.84
N GLU A 60 -7.69 7.78 -1.02
CA GLU A 60 -7.01 9.06 -1.33
C GLU A 60 -5.52 8.85 -1.60
N PHE A 61 -4.86 8.03 -0.77
CA PHE A 61 -3.43 7.71 -0.93
C PHE A 61 -3.14 6.97 -2.24
N TYR A 62 -3.90 5.93 -2.57
CA TYR A 62 -3.66 5.16 -3.79
C TYR A 62 -4.03 5.94 -5.04
N ALA A 63 -5.14 6.68 -5.04
CA ALA A 63 -5.52 7.54 -6.16
C ALA A 63 -4.41 8.55 -6.48
N PHE A 64 -3.91 9.26 -5.46
CA PHE A 64 -2.81 10.21 -5.62
C PHE A 64 -1.55 9.56 -6.22
N LEU A 65 -1.15 8.38 -5.72
CA LEU A 65 0.04 7.70 -6.23
C LEU A 65 -0.15 7.17 -7.66
N ILE A 66 -1.31 6.60 -7.97
CA ILE A 66 -1.64 6.10 -9.31
C ILE A 66 -1.59 7.25 -10.32
N ASP A 67 -2.24 8.37 -10.01
CA ASP A 67 -2.25 9.56 -10.87
C ASP A 67 -0.85 10.13 -11.04
N THR A 68 -0.08 10.20 -9.95
CA THR A 68 1.31 10.69 -9.98
C THR A 68 2.17 9.80 -10.88
N ILE A 69 2.13 8.48 -10.69
CA ILE A 69 2.91 7.53 -11.50
C ILE A 69 2.52 7.65 -12.98
N ARG A 70 1.21 7.70 -13.26
CA ARG A 70 0.69 7.81 -14.63
C ARG A 70 0.95 9.13 -15.33
N SER A 71 1.27 10.17 -14.56
CA SER A 71 1.76 11.43 -15.14
C SER A 71 3.15 11.27 -15.78
N PHE A 72 3.94 10.28 -15.35
CA PHE A 72 5.25 9.95 -15.93
C PHE A 72 5.18 8.81 -16.95
N ASP A 73 4.39 7.78 -16.68
CA ASP A 73 4.18 6.64 -17.57
C ASP A 73 2.72 6.18 -17.52
N LYS A 74 1.96 6.46 -18.58
CA LYS A 74 0.52 6.16 -18.65
C LYS A 74 0.21 4.67 -18.71
N ASP A 75 1.13 3.87 -19.23
CA ASP A 75 0.90 2.47 -19.59
C ASP A 75 1.55 1.51 -18.59
N VAL A 76 2.34 2.02 -17.63
CA VAL A 76 2.92 1.19 -16.57
C VAL A 76 1.84 0.43 -15.80
N SER A 77 2.07 -0.88 -15.64
CA SER A 77 1.20 -1.72 -14.83
C SER A 77 1.32 -1.34 -13.35
N ILE A 78 0.20 -1.22 -12.65
CA ILE A 78 0.16 -0.91 -11.22
C ILE A 78 -0.66 -1.99 -10.50
N SER A 79 -0.21 -2.42 -9.32
CA SER A 79 -0.88 -3.40 -8.48
C SER A 79 -0.91 -2.96 -7.01
N LEU A 80 -1.85 -3.47 -6.21
CA LEU A 80 -1.96 -3.16 -4.78
C LEU A 80 -1.53 -4.35 -3.92
N CYS A 81 -0.71 -4.12 -2.90
CA CYS A 81 -0.21 -5.19 -2.04
C CYS A 81 -1.12 -5.42 -0.83
N ARG A 82 -1.64 -6.65 -0.70
CA ARG A 82 -2.36 -7.15 0.50
C ARG A 82 -3.52 -6.24 0.93
N GLU A 83 -4.15 -5.61 -0.05
CA GLU A 83 -5.33 -4.77 0.13
C GLU A 83 -6.62 -5.59 0.23
N THR A 84 -7.65 -4.93 0.75
CA THR A 84 -8.96 -5.55 0.99
C THR A 84 -9.76 -5.66 -0.31
N PRO A 85 -10.71 -6.61 -0.42
CA PRO A 85 -11.58 -6.70 -1.59
C PRO A 85 -12.32 -5.41 -1.90
N GLU A 86 -12.72 -4.62 -0.88
CA GLU A 86 -13.40 -3.34 -1.12
C GLU A 86 -12.49 -2.33 -1.83
N ILE A 87 -11.25 -2.19 -1.38
CA ILE A 87 -10.27 -1.30 -2.03
C ILE A 87 -9.93 -1.80 -3.42
N TRP A 88 -9.76 -3.11 -3.59
CA TRP A 88 -9.52 -3.70 -4.90
C TRP A 88 -10.66 -3.44 -5.90
N ASN A 89 -11.91 -3.55 -5.47
CA ASN A 89 -13.06 -3.28 -6.32
C ASN A 89 -13.12 -1.82 -6.79
N ILE A 90 -12.68 -0.88 -5.96
CA ILE A 90 -12.60 0.54 -6.32
C ILE A 90 -11.57 0.79 -7.43
N PHE A 91 -10.42 0.11 -7.36
CA PHE A 91 -9.31 0.31 -8.31
C PHE A 91 -9.22 -0.76 -9.41
N LYS A 92 -10.24 -1.59 -9.58
CA LYS A 92 -10.21 -2.74 -10.51
C LYS A 92 -9.92 -2.36 -11.97
N ASP A 93 -10.34 -1.16 -12.38
CA ASP A 93 -10.20 -0.68 -13.76
C ASP A 93 -8.84 -0.01 -14.01
N CYS A 94 -8.06 0.20 -12.95
CA CYS A 94 -6.76 0.89 -13.03
C CYS A 94 -5.60 0.10 -12.41
N CYS A 95 -5.85 -1.01 -11.72
CA CYS A 95 -4.84 -1.83 -11.08
C CYS A 95 -5.02 -3.31 -11.43
N GLU A 96 -3.90 -4.03 -11.52
CA GLU A 96 -3.86 -5.44 -11.88
C GLU A 96 -3.60 -6.32 -10.64
N PRO A 97 -4.62 -7.01 -10.08
CA PRO A 97 -4.44 -7.82 -8.87
C PRO A 97 -3.45 -8.96 -9.04
N LYS A 98 -3.35 -9.51 -10.25
CA LYS A 98 -2.47 -10.63 -10.59
C LYS A 98 -0.99 -10.28 -10.75
N LYS A 99 -0.62 -9.00 -10.59
CA LYS A 99 0.77 -8.53 -10.74
C LYS A 99 1.38 -8.00 -9.45
N CYS A 100 0.73 -8.22 -8.31
CA CYS A 100 1.34 -7.89 -7.03
C CYS A 100 2.62 -8.70 -6.81
N ASN A 101 3.77 -8.02 -6.67
CA ASN A 101 5.09 -8.65 -6.51
C ASN A 101 5.20 -9.53 -5.24
N CYS A 102 4.29 -9.39 -4.29
CA CYS A 102 4.28 -10.16 -3.04
C CYS A 102 3.36 -11.40 -3.08
N ILE A 103 2.70 -11.66 -4.20
CA ILE A 103 1.87 -12.85 -4.41
C ILE A 103 2.55 -13.69 -5.48
N VAL A 104 2.98 -14.89 -5.10
CA VAL A 104 3.34 -15.93 -6.08
C VAL A 104 2.02 -16.57 -6.50
N TRP A 105 1.74 -16.53 -7.80
CA TRP A 105 0.53 -17.12 -8.40
C TRP A 105 0.75 -18.58 -8.77
#